data_AF-A0A7I7RXY2-F1
#
_entry.id   AF-A0A7I7RXY2-F1
#
_cell.length_a   1.000
_cell.length_b   1.000
_cell.length_c   1.000
_cell.angle_alpha   90.00
_cell.angle_beta   90.00
_cell.angle_gamma   90.00
#
_symmetry.space_group_name_H-M   'P 1'
#
loop_
_entity.id
_entity.type
_entity.pdbx_description
1 polymer ?
#
loop_
_entity_poly.entity_id
_entity_poly.type
_entity_poly.pdbx_seq_one_letter_code
_entity_poly.pdbx_strand_id
1 'polypeptide(L)'
;MLATTPLMAEMETTLLANVGRTRFSLTLEGIHRGLTNEEMSAEADRDGIPCSAESIGMVRRTLTLTLADQLHPAPSDAENQSYLYREVLNYKHSPKLHKLIMTRLSQLQAIDPDVKLTPLGHVNLGGGQSRSSETLPAQCPDCWLHHAGECPS
;
A
#
# COMPACT_ATOMS: atom_id res chain seq x y z
N MET A 1 1.08 4.16 -18.49
CA MET A 1 -0.06 3.99 -17.56
C MET A 1 -0.56 2.57 -17.68
N LEU A 2 -0.71 1.88 -16.54
CA LEU A 2 -1.27 0.53 -16.48
C LEU A 2 -2.80 0.56 -16.30
N ALA A 3 -3.34 1.62 -15.72
CA ALA A 3 -4.76 1.75 -15.43
C ALA A 3 -5.64 1.75 -16.69
N THR A 4 -6.72 0.97 -16.65
CA THR A 4 -7.70 0.87 -17.75
C THR A 4 -8.95 1.71 -17.55
N THR A 5 -9.16 2.23 -16.33
CA THR A 5 -10.34 3.06 -15.98
C THR A 5 -9.92 4.31 -15.21
N PRO A 6 -10.75 5.39 -15.18
CA PRO A 6 -10.43 6.59 -14.40
C PRO A 6 -10.22 6.33 -12.91
N LEU A 7 -10.94 5.37 -12.32
CA LEU A 7 -10.77 5.02 -10.90
C LEU A 7 -9.46 4.27 -10.67
N MET A 8 -9.04 3.41 -11.59
CA MET A 8 -7.73 2.78 -11.52
C MET A 8 -6.60 3.78 -11.79
N ALA A 9 -6.81 4.80 -12.61
CA ALA A 9 -5.83 5.86 -12.83
C ALA A 9 -5.65 6.72 -11.57
N GLU A 10 -6.74 7.00 -10.85
CA GLU A 10 -6.68 7.62 -9.52
C GLU A 10 -5.89 6.73 -8.56
N MET A 11 -6.17 5.43 -8.51
CA MET A 11 -5.45 4.47 -7.68
C MET A 11 -3.94 4.43 -8.00
N GLU A 12 -3.58 4.35 -9.29
CA GLU A 12 -2.19 4.38 -9.78
C GLU A 12 -1.49 5.68 -9.35
N THR A 13 -2.18 6.82 -9.48
CA THR A 13 -1.67 8.14 -9.06
C THR A 13 -1.47 8.20 -7.55
N THR A 14 -2.42 7.70 -6.75
CA THR A 14 -2.32 7.66 -5.29
C THR A 14 -1.12 6.84 -4.83
N LEU A 15 -0.86 5.70 -5.47
CA LEU A 15 0.30 4.86 -5.15
C LEU A 15 1.63 5.54 -5.53
N LEU A 16 1.71 6.15 -6.72
CA LEU A 16 2.89 6.89 -7.18
C LEU A 16 3.17 8.15 -6.35
N ALA A 17 2.15 8.77 -5.77
CA ALA A 17 2.34 9.89 -4.85
C ALA A 17 2.92 9.47 -3.48
N ASN A 18 2.98 8.17 -3.19
CA ASN A 18 3.41 7.59 -1.91
C ASN A 18 4.43 6.46 -2.11
N VAL A 19 5.39 6.68 -3.02
CA VAL A 19 6.51 5.76 -3.27
C VAL A 19 7.33 5.51 -1.99
N GLY A 20 7.72 4.26 -1.79
CA GLY A 20 8.60 3.85 -0.68
C GLY A 20 7.88 3.36 0.59
N ARG A 21 6.56 3.52 0.70
CA ARG A 21 5.80 2.97 1.84
C ARG A 21 5.58 1.46 1.73
N THR A 22 5.25 0.96 0.53
CA THR A 22 5.03 -0.47 0.28
C THR A 22 5.79 -0.95 -0.95
N ARG A 23 6.01 -2.26 -1.05
CA ARG A 23 6.59 -2.88 -2.25
C ARG A 23 5.73 -2.62 -3.49
N PHE A 24 4.42 -2.37 -3.31
CA PHE A 24 3.53 -1.99 -4.40
C PHE A 24 3.95 -0.67 -5.04
N SER A 25 4.17 0.39 -4.26
CA SER A 25 4.53 1.70 -4.83
C SER A 25 5.95 1.71 -5.42
N LEU A 26 6.90 1.00 -4.80
CA LEU A 26 8.25 0.78 -5.37
C LEU A 26 8.20 0.03 -6.72
N THR A 27 7.47 -1.08 -6.76
CA THR A 27 7.35 -1.89 -7.98
C THR A 27 6.62 -1.10 -9.08
N LEU A 28 5.57 -0.35 -8.72
CA LEU A 28 4.84 0.49 -9.66
C LEU A 28 5.73 1.57 -10.28
N GLU A 29 6.52 2.27 -9.46
CA GLU A 29 7.47 3.26 -9.95
C GLU A 29 8.49 2.64 -10.91
N GLY A 30 9.09 1.50 -10.57
CA GLY A 30 10.02 0.83 -11.46
C GLY A 30 9.36 0.40 -12.78
N ILE A 31 8.07 0.01 -12.78
CA ILE A 31 7.35 -0.33 -14.02
C ILE A 31 7.23 0.91 -14.91
N HIS A 32 6.92 2.07 -14.33
CA HIS A 32 6.89 3.35 -15.07
C HIS A 32 8.25 3.77 -15.61
N ARG A 33 9.33 3.42 -14.89
CA ARG A 33 10.72 3.62 -15.34
C ARG A 33 11.18 2.58 -16.38
N GLY A 34 10.35 1.57 -16.69
CA GLY A 34 10.67 0.53 -17.67
C GLY A 34 11.62 -0.55 -17.16
N LEU A 35 11.80 -0.67 -15.85
CA LEU A 35 12.76 -1.60 -15.26
C LEU A 35 12.26 -3.06 -15.29
N THR A 36 13.19 -4.00 -15.38
CA THR A 36 12.94 -5.43 -15.16
C THR A 36 12.82 -5.75 -13.67
N ASN A 37 12.41 -6.97 -13.33
CA ASN A 37 12.33 -7.41 -11.94
C ASN A 37 13.73 -7.49 -11.30
N GLU A 38 14.73 -7.88 -12.08
CA GLU A 38 16.14 -7.99 -11.67
C GLU A 38 16.74 -6.61 -11.40
N GLU A 39 16.46 -5.63 -12.27
CA GLU A 39 16.93 -4.25 -12.10
C GLU A 39 16.33 -3.60 -10.84
N MET A 40 15.01 -3.76 -10.63
CA MET A 40 14.35 -3.29 -9.41
C MET A 40 14.89 -3.99 -8.15
N SER A 41 15.17 -5.30 -8.22
CA SER A 41 15.73 -6.05 -7.10
C SER A 41 17.13 -5.55 -6.76
N ALA A 42 17.97 -5.30 -7.76
CA ALA A 42 19.30 -4.73 -7.57
C ALA A 42 19.27 -3.29 -7.02
N GLU A 43 18.26 -2.49 -7.40
CA GLU A 43 18.02 -1.18 -6.79
C GLU A 43 17.62 -1.31 -5.31
N ALA A 44 16.65 -2.16 -5.01
CA ALA A 44 16.20 -2.40 -3.63
C ALA A 44 17.35 -2.89 -2.74
N ASP A 45 18.19 -3.80 -3.23
CA ASP A 45 19.33 -4.34 -2.48
C ASP A 45 20.38 -3.25 -2.17
N ARG A 46 20.63 -2.31 -3.11
CA ARG A 46 21.47 -1.14 -2.88
C ARG A 46 20.91 -0.21 -1.81
N ASP A 47 19.59 -0.08 -1.76
CA ASP A 47 18.88 0.74 -0.77
C ASP A 47 18.65 0.00 0.57
N GLY A 48 19.16 -1.23 0.70
CA GLY A 48 19.02 -2.06 1.89
C GLY A 48 17.61 -2.57 2.13
N ILE A 49 16.76 -2.58 1.10
CA ILE A 49 15.37 -3.05 1.13
C ILE A 49 15.35 -4.53 0.69
N PRO A 50 14.99 -5.49 1.56
CA PRO A 50 14.97 -6.90 1.21
C PRO A 50 13.81 -7.19 0.23
N CYS A 51 14.12 -7.16 -1.07
CA CYS A 51 13.14 -7.38 -2.14
C CYS A 51 13.75 -8.18 -3.30
N SER A 52 13.42 -9.47 -3.39
CA SER A 52 13.89 -10.34 -4.46
C SER A 52 13.17 -10.09 -5.79
N ALA A 53 13.82 -10.39 -6.91
CA ALA A 53 13.21 -10.32 -8.24
C ALA A 53 11.92 -11.16 -8.36
N GLU A 54 11.86 -12.31 -7.70
CA GLU A 54 10.66 -13.14 -7.62
C GLU A 54 9.51 -12.42 -6.87
N SER A 55 9.81 -11.83 -5.70
CA SER A 55 8.82 -11.04 -4.95
C SER A 55 8.30 -9.87 -5.77
N ILE A 56 9.18 -9.22 -6.54
CA ILE A 56 8.82 -8.11 -7.44
C ILE A 56 7.92 -8.61 -8.58
N GLY A 57 8.22 -9.78 -9.14
CA GLY A 57 7.38 -10.41 -10.16
C GLY A 57 5.96 -10.70 -9.67
N MET A 58 5.81 -11.19 -8.44
CA MET A 58 4.49 -11.40 -7.82
C MET A 58 3.74 -10.08 -7.64
N VAL A 59 4.40 -9.07 -7.08
CA VAL A 59 3.81 -7.73 -6.87
C VAL A 59 3.41 -7.08 -8.21
N ARG A 60 4.26 -7.21 -9.24
CA ARG A 60 3.97 -6.73 -10.60
C ARG A 60 2.70 -7.36 -11.15
N ARG A 61 2.54 -8.68 -11.01
CA ARG A 61 1.31 -9.39 -11.44
C ARG A 61 0.07 -8.87 -10.73
N THR A 62 0.15 -8.69 -9.41
CA THR A 62 -0.96 -8.13 -8.62
C THR A 62 -1.31 -6.70 -9.03
N LEU A 63 -0.30 -5.85 -9.27
CA LEU A 63 -0.50 -4.48 -9.77
C LEU A 63 -1.19 -4.46 -11.13
N THR A 64 -0.69 -5.26 -12.09
CA THR A 64 -1.27 -5.31 -13.44
C THR A 64 -2.73 -5.76 -13.41
N LEU A 65 -3.06 -6.81 -12.66
CA LEU A 65 -4.45 -7.29 -12.55
C LEU A 65 -5.34 -6.26 -11.85
N THR A 66 -4.87 -5.68 -10.75
CA THR A 66 -5.64 -4.69 -9.99
C THR A 66 -5.92 -3.43 -10.79
N LEU A 67 -4.91 -2.89 -11.47
CA LEU A 67 -5.06 -1.68 -12.30
C LEU A 67 -5.85 -1.93 -13.59
N ALA A 68 -6.02 -3.19 -13.99
CA ALA A 68 -6.98 -3.62 -15.01
C ALA A 68 -8.41 -3.81 -14.46
N ASP A 69 -8.65 -3.54 -13.18
CA ASP A 69 -9.91 -3.78 -12.44
C ASP A 69 -10.35 -5.26 -12.45
N GLN A 70 -9.38 -6.17 -12.32
CA GLN A 70 -9.60 -7.62 -12.28
C GLN A 70 -9.23 -8.18 -10.90
N LEU A 71 -9.98 -9.19 -10.44
CA LEU A 71 -9.69 -9.92 -9.21
C LEU A 71 -8.86 -11.18 -9.50
N HIS A 72 -7.99 -11.54 -8.56
CA HIS A 72 -7.34 -12.84 -8.59
C HIS A 72 -8.35 -13.97 -8.35
N PRO A 73 -8.27 -15.09 -9.10
CA PRO A 73 -9.18 -16.21 -8.96
C PRO A 73 -8.81 -17.17 -7.82
N ALA A 74 -7.58 -17.11 -7.29
CA ALA A 74 -7.08 -18.04 -6.27
C ALA A 74 -7.04 -17.37 -4.88
N PRO A 75 -7.41 -18.09 -3.79
CA PRO A 75 -7.41 -17.52 -2.43
C PRO A 75 -6.05 -16.97 -1.98
N SER A 76 -4.95 -17.68 -2.23
CA SER A 76 -3.59 -17.22 -1.86
C SER A 76 -3.19 -15.90 -2.51
N ASP A 77 -3.76 -15.60 -3.67
CA ASP A 77 -3.52 -14.33 -4.36
C ASP A 77 -4.52 -13.24 -3.95
N ALA A 78 -5.69 -13.63 -3.44
CA ALA A 78 -6.72 -12.71 -2.95
C ALA A 78 -6.22 -11.90 -1.75
N GLU A 79 -5.50 -12.54 -0.82
CA GLU A 79 -4.86 -11.85 0.29
C GLU A 79 -3.87 -10.79 -0.20
N ASN A 80 -2.95 -11.16 -1.11
CA ASN A 80 -1.96 -10.25 -1.69
C ASN A 80 -2.62 -9.05 -2.39
N GLN A 81 -3.68 -9.30 -3.15
CA GLN A 81 -4.44 -8.24 -3.80
C GLN A 81 -5.17 -7.34 -2.78
N SER A 82 -5.67 -7.92 -1.69
CA SER A 82 -6.30 -7.14 -0.62
C SER A 82 -5.32 -6.13 -0.01
N TYR A 83 -4.04 -6.48 0.14
CA TYR A 83 -3.04 -5.56 0.68
C TYR A 83 -2.88 -4.29 -0.16
N LEU A 84 -2.98 -4.41 -1.49
CA LEU A 84 -2.92 -3.26 -2.39
C LEU A 84 -4.13 -2.33 -2.23
N TYR A 85 -5.34 -2.88 -2.13
CA TYR A 85 -6.55 -2.09 -1.88
C TYR A 85 -6.54 -1.43 -0.49
N ARG A 86 -6.14 -2.19 0.53
CA ARG A 86 -6.02 -1.70 1.91
C ARG A 86 -4.93 -0.64 2.06
N GLU A 87 -3.87 -0.72 1.25
CA GLU A 87 -2.84 0.31 1.18
C GLU A 87 -3.41 1.63 0.70
N VAL A 88 -4.25 1.62 -0.35
CA VAL A 88 -4.87 2.84 -0.88
C VAL A 88 -5.82 3.50 0.12
N LEU A 89 -6.46 2.71 0.99
CA LEU A 89 -7.29 3.22 2.09
C LEU A 89 -6.50 4.02 3.14
N ASN A 90 -5.16 3.95 3.16
CA ASN A 90 -4.34 4.79 4.04
C ASN A 90 -4.25 6.25 3.57
N TYR A 91 -4.64 6.55 2.33
CA TYR A 91 -4.45 7.86 1.70
C TYR A 91 -5.78 8.56 1.44
N LYS A 92 -5.72 9.87 1.15
CA LYS A 92 -6.87 10.60 0.64
C LYS A 92 -7.19 10.13 -0.78
N HIS A 93 -8.45 9.79 -1.01
CA HIS A 93 -8.98 9.34 -2.30
C HIS A 93 -10.43 9.80 -2.46
N SER A 94 -10.97 9.69 -3.67
CA SER A 94 -12.33 10.09 -3.99
C SER A 94 -13.36 9.13 -3.36
N PRO A 95 -14.57 9.62 -3.03
CA PRO A 95 -15.64 8.74 -2.54
C PRO A 95 -16.01 7.61 -3.51
N LYS A 96 -15.82 7.83 -4.83
CA LYS A 96 -16.06 6.81 -5.85
C LYS A 96 -15.01 5.71 -5.80
N LEU A 97 -13.73 6.08 -5.69
CA LEU A 97 -12.65 5.12 -5.51
C LEU A 97 -12.83 4.36 -4.18
N HIS A 98 -13.23 5.05 -3.11
CA HIS A 98 -13.53 4.41 -1.83
C HIS A 98 -14.57 3.30 -1.98
N LYS A 99 -15.71 3.60 -2.62
CA LYS A 99 -16.79 2.63 -2.85
C LYS A 99 -16.31 1.44 -3.67
N LEU A 100 -15.50 1.68 -4.71
CA LEU A 100 -14.93 0.62 -5.52
C LEU A 100 -14.01 -0.28 -4.69
N ILE A 101 -13.09 0.31 -3.92
CA ILE A 101 -12.15 -0.42 -3.06
C ILE A 101 -12.92 -1.30 -2.07
N MET A 102 -13.90 -0.74 -1.36
CA MET A 102 -14.70 -1.50 -0.41
C MET A 102 -15.47 -2.64 -1.09
N THR A 103 -15.98 -2.43 -2.30
CA THR A 103 -16.65 -3.48 -3.08
C THR A 103 -15.68 -4.62 -3.42
N ARG A 104 -14.47 -4.28 -3.88
CA ARG A 104 -13.44 -5.26 -4.25
C ARG A 104 -12.92 -6.02 -3.03
N LEU A 105 -12.74 -5.35 -1.89
CA LEU A 105 -12.37 -5.98 -0.62
C LEU A 105 -13.45 -6.96 -0.14
N SER A 106 -14.73 -6.61 -0.22
CA SER A 106 -15.81 -7.54 0.12
C SER A 106 -15.85 -8.76 -0.81
N GLN A 107 -15.55 -8.58 -2.10
CA GLN A 107 -15.46 -9.68 -3.06
C GLN A 107 -14.27 -10.61 -2.75
N LEU A 108 -13.12 -10.04 -2.39
CA LEU A 108 -11.96 -10.82 -1.95
C LEU A 108 -12.23 -11.55 -0.63
N GLN A 109 -12.93 -10.92 0.31
CA GLN A 109 -13.34 -11.55 1.57
C GLN A 109 -14.30 -12.74 1.38
N ALA A 110 -15.11 -12.72 0.32
CA ALA A 110 -15.94 -13.87 -0.04
C ALA A 110 -15.12 -15.06 -0.57
N ILE A 111 -13.92 -14.82 -1.09
CA ILE A 111 -12.97 -15.85 -1.56
C ILE A 111 -12.12 -16.34 -0.38
N ASP A 112 -11.65 -15.42 0.45
CA ASP A 112 -10.83 -15.68 1.63
C ASP A 112 -11.36 -14.86 2.83
N PRO A 113 -12.04 -15.50 3.81
CA PRO A 113 -12.63 -14.82 4.96
C PRO A 113 -11.66 -14.03 5.82
N ASP A 114 -10.35 -14.31 5.77
CA ASP A 114 -9.33 -13.62 6.55
C ASP A 114 -8.95 -12.24 5.98
N VAL A 115 -9.42 -11.92 4.77
CA VAL A 115 -9.25 -10.60 4.17
C VAL A 115 -9.92 -9.53 5.03
N LYS A 116 -9.12 -8.55 5.44
CA LYS A 116 -9.56 -7.40 6.24
C LYS A 116 -10.14 -6.30 5.36
N LEU A 117 -11.20 -5.67 5.83
CA LEU A 117 -11.85 -4.52 5.15
C LEU A 117 -11.34 -3.16 5.63
N THR A 118 -10.32 -3.15 6.50
CA THR A 118 -9.73 -1.94 7.09
C THR A 118 -8.46 -1.55 6.35
N PRO A 119 -7.99 -0.28 6.47
CA PRO A 119 -6.70 0.13 5.93
C PRO A 119 -5.55 -0.80 6.34
N LEU A 120 -4.47 -0.81 5.56
CA LEU A 120 -3.32 -1.68 5.80
C LEU A 120 -2.63 -1.32 7.14
N GLY A 121 -2.68 -0.04 7.52
CA GLY A 121 -2.01 0.47 8.70
C GLY A 121 -0.53 0.75 8.43
N HIS A 122 0.28 0.76 9.50
CA HIS A 122 1.71 0.99 9.41
C HIS A 122 2.42 -0.24 8.85
N VAL A 123 3.31 -0.01 7.89
CA VAL A 123 4.13 -1.01 7.23
C VAL A 123 5.57 -0.52 7.19
N ASN A 124 6.53 -1.40 7.46
CA ASN A 124 7.96 -1.09 7.43
C ASN A 124 8.60 -1.96 6.34
N LEU A 125 9.16 -1.34 5.31
CA LEU A 125 9.86 -2.06 4.23
C LEU A 125 11.29 -2.47 4.57
N GLY A 126 11.79 -2.14 5.77
CA GLY A 126 13.13 -2.52 6.20
C GLY A 126 14.20 -1.92 5.29
N GLY A 127 14.50 -0.65 5.49
CA GLY A 127 15.68 0.07 4.96
C GLY A 127 15.82 1.28 5.88
N GLY A 128 16.95 1.40 6.60
CA GLY A 128 17.11 2.41 7.66
C GLY A 128 16.79 3.82 7.14
N GLN A 129 16.14 4.72 7.86
CA GLN A 129 15.85 4.81 9.28
C GLN A 129 14.38 4.51 9.52
N SER A 130 14.08 3.68 10.51
CA SER A 130 12.88 3.89 11.30
C SER A 130 12.89 5.37 11.72
N ARG A 131 12.04 6.19 11.10
CA ARG A 131 11.30 7.14 11.91
C ARG A 131 10.54 6.24 12.88
N SER A 132 11.20 5.93 13.99
CA SER A 132 10.54 5.50 15.20
C SER A 132 9.24 6.26 15.24
N SER A 133 8.11 5.55 15.31
CA SER A 133 6.91 6.21 15.76
C SER A 133 7.32 6.85 17.08
N GLU A 134 7.54 8.16 17.08
CA GLU A 134 7.52 8.91 18.32
C GLU A 134 6.17 8.55 18.89
N THR A 135 6.21 7.75 19.94
CA THR A 135 5.00 7.37 20.65
C THR A 135 4.49 8.69 21.15
N LEU A 136 3.47 9.25 20.48
CA LEU A 136 2.88 10.50 20.91
C LEU A 136 2.51 10.29 22.39
N PRO A 137 2.91 11.21 23.29
CA PRO A 137 2.52 11.13 24.69
C PRO A 137 1.01 10.91 24.78
N ALA A 138 0.55 10.16 25.79
CA ALA A 138 -0.88 9.98 26.01
C ALA A 138 -1.60 11.35 25.97
N GLN A 139 -2.77 11.38 25.33
CA GLN A 139 -3.55 12.61 25.22
C GLN A 139 -3.84 13.15 26.62
N CYS A 140 -3.50 14.41 26.88
CA CYS A 140 -3.74 15.04 28.17
C CYS A 140 -5.25 15.17 28.41
N PRO A 141 -5.77 14.77 29.59
CA PRO A 141 -7.20 14.89 29.90
C PRO A 141 -7.67 16.33 30.09
N ASP A 142 -6.74 17.27 30.34
CA ASP A 142 -7.06 18.66 30.67
C ASP A 142 -7.10 19.57 29.43
N CYS A 143 -6.15 19.41 28.49
CA CYS A 143 -6.04 20.27 27.30
C CYS A 143 -6.31 19.54 25.98
N TRP A 144 -6.50 18.21 26.00
CA TRP A 144 -6.77 17.37 24.84
C TRP A 144 -5.67 17.35 23.75
N LEU A 145 -4.47 17.87 24.06
CA LEU A 145 -3.28 17.82 23.21
C LEU A 145 -2.32 16.69 23.65
N HIS A 146 -1.46 16.24 22.74
CA HIS A 146 -0.40 15.26 23.03
C HIS A 146 0.87 15.98 23.52
N HIS A 147 1.11 15.99 24.83
CA HIS A 147 2.31 16.58 25.44
C HIS A 147 2.73 15.85 26.72
N ALA A 148 3.99 15.97 27.12
CA ALA A 148 4.56 15.30 28.29
C ALA A 148 4.27 16.04 29.62
N GLY A 149 3.00 16.40 29.87
CA GLY A 149 2.57 16.99 31.14
C GLY A 149 2.72 18.51 31.28
N GLU A 150 3.37 19.20 30.35
CA GLU A 150 3.39 20.67 30.31
C GLU A 150 2.14 21.21 29.60
N CYS A 151 1.03 21.40 30.34
CA CYS A 151 -0.12 22.10 29.77
C CYS A 151 0.24 23.59 29.60
N PRO A 152 0.10 24.18 28.40
CA PRO A 152 0.19 25.62 28.25
C PRO A 152 -0.95 26.27 29.03
N SER A 153 -0.59 27.06 30.06
CA SER A 153 -1.49 27.86 30.87
C SER A 153 -2.15 28.98 30.09
#